data_AF-A0A7Y8U4H5-F1
#
_entry.id   AF-A0A7Y8U4H5-F1
#
_cell.length_a   1.000
_cell.length_b   1.000
_cell.length_c   1.000
_cell.angle_alpha   90.00
_cell.angle_beta   90.00
_cell.angle_gamma   90.00
#
_symmetry.space_group_name_H-M   'P 1'
#
loop_
_entity.id
_entity.type
_entity.pdbx_description
1 polymer ?
#
loop_
_entity_poly.entity_id
_entity_poly.type
_entity_poly.pdbx_seq_one_letter_code
_entity_poly.pdbx_strand_id
1 'polypeptide(L)'
;MSNTNLSLCLLENEIQVYKSQNQIDWSIIPIKGEDTFIHHNDQSNIKAVLDEVNKYLNDDGLAFVDVSILYTNSAWLNETIIQLHAFKNTSFQILNFYNLVDYVCRSLNVKQPDSLSSDWIRQRILPLTNLENSWKEHQKLLDAIQLQGQLKQAQQQQDQSLIETDFAKKLADLQQERQKLQIELQQIQQQLVSVQRPNLENLLSFLPSIFKNFWNTVRPDELVNIVGLLDVPQVSSPFHNPSIAAVRTKKRQFLILEESEQQKIIGFCQQLKQQYDLHLHLEFQPIIGALD
;
A
#
# COMPACT_ATOMS: atom_id res chain seq x y z
N MET A 1 11.15 48.55 19.78
CA MET A 1 11.10 49.87 19.12
C MET A 1 9.86 49.86 18.27
N SER A 2 9.00 50.88 18.37
CA SER A 2 7.79 50.96 17.56
C SER A 2 8.20 51.13 16.09
N ASN A 3 8.08 50.08 15.27
CA ASN A 3 8.27 50.22 13.81
C ASN A 3 7.07 50.99 13.28
N THR A 4 7.24 52.30 13.20
CA THR A 4 6.34 53.15 12.43
C THR A 4 6.49 52.75 10.97
N ASN A 5 5.39 52.32 10.38
CA ASN A 5 5.29 51.97 8.97
C ASN A 5 4.50 53.06 8.26
N LEU A 6 4.97 53.49 7.11
CA LEU A 6 4.31 54.47 6.28
C LEU A 6 4.02 53.86 4.92
N SER A 7 2.79 53.99 4.43
CA SER A 7 2.43 53.56 3.09
C SER A 7 2.02 54.77 2.26
N LEU A 8 2.79 55.05 1.21
CA LEU A 8 2.53 56.08 0.23
C LEU A 8 1.81 55.46 -0.97
N CYS A 9 0.52 55.74 -1.13
CA CYS A 9 -0.26 55.31 -2.29
C CYS A 9 -0.24 56.40 -3.35
N LEU A 10 0.53 56.19 -4.41
CA LEU A 10 0.57 57.00 -5.63
C LEU A 10 -0.45 56.42 -6.62
N LEU A 11 -1.68 56.93 -6.58
CA LEU A 11 -2.76 56.55 -7.49
C LEU A 11 -2.74 57.45 -8.75
N GLU A 12 -3.61 57.19 -9.73
CA GLU A 12 -3.54 57.89 -11.04
C GLU A 12 -3.73 59.41 -10.94
N ASN A 13 -4.60 59.88 -10.04
CA ASN A 13 -4.96 61.29 -9.88
C ASN A 13 -4.80 61.81 -8.45
N GLU A 14 -4.48 60.94 -7.49
CA GLU A 14 -4.41 61.29 -6.07
C GLU A 14 -3.27 60.58 -5.35
N ILE A 15 -2.78 61.22 -4.29
CA ILE A 15 -1.81 60.66 -3.36
C ILE A 15 -2.50 60.49 -2.00
N GLN A 16 -2.39 59.30 -1.43
CA GLN A 16 -2.88 59.01 -0.08
C GLN A 16 -1.73 58.49 0.77
N VAL A 17 -1.56 59.04 1.97
CA VAL A 17 -0.52 58.60 2.91
C VAL A 17 -1.18 57.92 4.10
N TYR A 18 -0.73 56.72 4.41
CA TYR A 18 -1.18 55.96 5.56
C TYR A 18 -0.03 55.74 6.53
N LYS A 19 -0.31 55.88 7.82
CA LYS A 19 0.61 55.58 8.93
C LYS A 19 0.07 54.42 9.74
N SER A 20 0.96 53.54 10.17
CA SER A 20 0.63 52.55 11.18
C SER A 20 1.78 52.34 12.14
N GLN A 21 1.44 52.02 13.38
CA GLN A 21 2.38 51.50 14.37
C GLN A 21 2.20 49.99 14.42
N ASN A 22 3.25 49.25 14.01
CA ASN A 22 3.23 47.79 13.90
C ASN A 22 2.21 47.19 12.92
N GLN A 23 1.64 48.00 12.00
CA GLN A 23 0.73 47.55 10.91
C GLN A 23 -0.59 46.93 11.35
N ILE A 24 -1.02 47.22 12.58
CA ILE A 24 -2.28 46.71 13.14
C ILE A 24 -3.43 47.65 12.75
N ASP A 25 -3.26 48.95 12.97
CA ASP A 25 -4.23 49.98 12.63
C ASP A 25 -3.60 51.03 11.70
N TRP A 26 -4.20 51.22 10.53
CA TRP A 26 -3.76 52.22 9.55
C TRP A 26 -4.62 53.48 9.66
N SER A 27 -3.98 54.61 9.94
CA SER A 27 -4.57 55.95 9.94
C SER A 27 -4.11 56.74 8.71
N ILE A 28 -5.00 57.55 8.12
CA ILE A 28 -4.62 58.48 7.05
C ILE A 28 -3.90 59.67 7.69
N ILE A 29 -2.81 60.10 7.06
CA ILE A 29 -2.19 61.39 7.33
C ILE A 29 -2.81 62.41 6.35
N PRO A 30 -3.53 63.44 6.84
CA PRO A 30 -4.08 64.46 5.97
C PRO A 30 -2.94 65.30 5.37
N ILE A 31 -3.04 65.60 4.08
CA ILE A 31 -2.08 66.42 3.34
C ILE A 31 -2.81 67.71 2.98
N LYS A 32 -2.28 68.87 3.39
CA LYS A 32 -2.94 70.18 3.30
C LYS A 32 -4.35 70.22 3.91
N GLY A 33 -4.62 69.33 4.89
CA GLY A 33 -5.91 69.22 5.56
C GLY A 33 -6.95 68.31 4.88
N GLU A 34 -6.61 67.67 3.76
CA GLU A 34 -7.47 66.72 3.05
C GLU A 34 -6.94 65.28 3.15
N ASP A 35 -7.84 64.29 3.17
CA ASP A 35 -7.48 62.86 3.25
C ASP A 35 -6.86 62.33 1.96
N THR A 36 -7.12 63.00 0.82
CA THR A 36 -6.58 62.67 -0.49
C THR A 36 -6.00 63.93 -1.12
N PHE A 37 -4.77 63.83 -1.64
CA PHE A 37 -4.12 64.96 -2.31
C PHE A 37 -4.17 64.80 -3.82
N ILE A 38 -4.91 65.67 -4.51
CA ILE A 38 -5.02 65.67 -5.97
C ILE A 38 -3.79 66.37 -6.58
N HIS A 39 -2.96 65.62 -7.31
CA HIS A 39 -1.65 66.11 -7.77
C HIS A 39 -1.65 66.71 -9.19
N HIS A 40 -2.77 66.66 -9.91
CA HIS A 40 -2.95 67.24 -11.28
C HIS A 40 -1.80 66.96 -12.26
N ASN A 41 -1.18 65.78 -12.16
CA ASN A 41 0.00 65.39 -12.91
C ASN A 41 1.28 66.24 -12.73
N ASP A 42 1.37 67.10 -11.73
CA ASP A 42 2.58 67.87 -11.40
C ASP A 42 3.48 67.16 -10.36
N GLN A 43 4.64 66.66 -10.83
CA GLN A 43 5.61 65.88 -10.05
C GLN A 43 6.26 66.67 -8.91
N SER A 44 6.30 68.00 -9.00
CA SER A 44 6.89 68.86 -7.96
C SER A 44 6.10 68.81 -6.64
N ASN A 45 4.84 68.37 -6.70
CA ASN A 45 3.98 68.19 -5.53
C ASN A 45 4.47 67.08 -4.58
N ILE A 46 5.20 66.08 -5.08
CA ILE A 46 5.69 64.96 -4.24
C ILE A 46 6.58 65.48 -3.12
N LYS A 47 7.42 66.47 -3.41
CA LYS A 47 8.29 67.10 -2.41
C LYS A 47 7.47 67.77 -1.31
N ALA A 48 6.44 68.52 -1.68
CA ALA A 48 5.54 69.18 -0.71
C ALA A 48 4.81 68.16 0.17
N VAL A 49 4.35 67.05 -0.41
CA VAL A 49 3.70 65.95 0.32
C VAL A 49 4.68 65.32 1.31
N LEU A 50 5.89 64.97 0.88
CA LEU A 50 6.89 64.35 1.75
C LEU A 50 7.40 65.30 2.85
N ASP A 51 7.55 66.59 2.55
CA ASP A 51 7.89 67.62 3.54
C ASP A 51 6.80 67.73 4.64
N GLU A 52 5.53 67.64 4.26
CA GLU A 52 4.40 67.67 5.19
C GLU A 52 4.32 66.38 6.01
N VAL A 53 4.47 65.22 5.36
CA VAL A 53 4.54 63.91 6.04
C VAL A 53 5.70 63.86 7.05
N ASN A 54 6.86 64.43 6.70
CA ASN A 54 8.01 64.52 7.61
C ASN A 54 7.70 65.38 8.84
N LYS A 55 6.96 66.49 8.67
CA LYS A 55 6.50 67.31 9.79
C LYS A 55 5.52 66.55 10.69
N TYR A 56 4.63 65.74 10.11
CA TYR A 56 3.70 64.89 10.87
C TYR A 56 4.38 63.75 11.65
N LEU A 57 5.61 63.36 11.27
CA LEU A 57 6.38 62.31 11.93
C LEU A 57 7.22 62.80 13.12
N ASN A 58 7.26 64.12 13.40
CA ASN A 58 8.01 64.73 14.51
C ASN A 58 9.45 64.19 14.68
N ASP A 59 9.72 63.44 15.76
CA ASP A 59 11.05 63.07 16.31
C ASP A 59 11.74 61.91 15.57
N ASP A 60 11.00 60.99 14.96
CA ASP A 60 11.59 59.83 14.27
C ASP A 60 12.02 60.19 12.83
N GLY A 61 11.44 61.25 12.25
CA GLY A 61 11.69 61.68 10.87
C GLY A 61 11.44 60.58 9.81
N LEU A 62 11.53 60.94 8.54
CA LEU A 62 11.47 59.95 7.46
C LEU A 62 12.68 59.00 7.42
N ALA A 63 13.74 59.24 8.21
CA ALA A 63 14.98 58.45 8.13
C ALA A 63 14.90 57.06 8.80
N PHE A 64 14.06 56.90 9.83
CA PHE A 64 13.97 55.67 10.64
C PHE A 64 12.65 54.90 10.46
N VAL A 65 11.88 55.23 9.41
CA VAL A 65 10.54 54.69 9.15
C VAL A 65 10.58 53.74 7.95
N ASP A 66 9.88 52.60 8.05
CA ASP A 66 9.68 51.67 6.94
C ASP A 66 8.64 52.24 5.96
N VAL A 67 9.06 52.60 4.74
CA VAL A 67 8.19 53.27 3.74
C VAL A 67 7.80 52.30 2.63
N SER A 68 6.50 52.08 2.45
CA SER A 68 5.93 51.27 1.38
C SER A 68 5.36 52.17 0.30
N ILE A 69 5.92 52.15 -0.90
CA ILE A 69 5.44 52.93 -2.04
C ILE A 69 4.56 52.03 -2.88
N LEU A 70 3.24 52.30 -2.86
CA LEU A 70 2.26 51.64 -3.72
C LEU A 70 2.03 52.53 -4.94
N TYR A 71 2.39 52.08 -6.15
CA TYR A 71 2.26 52.89 -7.36
C TYR A 71 1.31 52.29 -8.38
N THR A 72 0.55 53.16 -9.07
CA THR A 72 -0.19 52.83 -10.30
C THR A 72 0.60 53.23 -11.55
N ASN A 73 1.26 54.40 -11.52
CA ASN A 73 2.03 54.94 -12.63
C ASN A 73 3.51 55.12 -12.27
N SER A 74 4.40 54.55 -13.10
CA SER A 74 5.85 54.61 -12.92
C SER A 74 6.46 56.01 -13.05
N ALA A 75 5.77 56.97 -13.66
CA ALA A 75 6.28 58.33 -13.87
C ALA A 75 6.62 59.08 -12.56
N TRP A 76 5.99 58.70 -11.45
CA TRP A 76 6.10 59.36 -10.14
C TRP A 76 7.12 58.68 -9.22
N LEU A 77 7.53 57.45 -9.56
CA LEU A 77 8.46 56.66 -8.76
C LEU A 77 9.82 57.33 -8.65
N ASN A 78 10.38 57.78 -9.77
CA ASN A 78 11.74 58.33 -9.81
C ASN A 78 11.88 59.55 -8.89
N GLU A 79 10.93 60.49 -8.97
CA GLU A 79 10.95 61.69 -8.13
C GLU A 79 10.74 61.34 -6.65
N THR A 80 9.84 60.39 -6.35
CA THR A 80 9.59 59.94 -4.97
C THR A 80 10.83 59.28 -4.35
N ILE A 81 11.54 58.45 -5.12
CA ILE A 81 12.79 57.81 -4.69
C ILE A 81 13.89 58.84 -4.45
N ILE A 82 14.04 59.82 -5.36
CA ILE A 82 15.01 60.92 -5.21
C ILE A 82 14.75 61.69 -3.92
N GLN A 83 13.49 62.04 -3.64
CA GLN A 83 13.13 62.76 -2.42
C GLN A 83 13.32 61.90 -1.16
N LEU A 84 12.95 60.62 -1.17
CA LEU A 84 13.18 59.72 -0.03
C LEU A 84 14.67 59.55 0.29
N HIS A 85 15.52 59.46 -0.73
CA HIS A 85 16.98 59.48 -0.55
C HIS A 85 17.47 60.81 0.01
N ALA A 86 16.90 61.95 -0.40
CA ALA A 86 17.22 63.26 0.17
C ALA A 86 16.90 63.33 1.69
N PHE A 87 15.85 62.62 2.14
CA PHE A 87 15.52 62.46 3.56
C PHE A 87 16.30 61.35 4.29
N LYS A 88 17.30 60.73 3.63
CA LYS A 88 18.14 59.63 4.17
C LYS A 88 17.35 58.37 4.56
N ASN A 89 16.16 58.15 3.98
CA ASN A 89 15.45 56.90 4.17
C ASN A 89 16.19 55.77 3.40
N THR A 90 16.43 54.65 4.07
CA THR A 90 17.09 53.46 3.48
C THR A 90 16.21 52.20 3.52
N SER A 91 15.06 52.28 4.19
CA SER A 91 14.12 51.22 4.44
C SER A 91 12.82 51.48 3.68
N PHE A 92 12.90 51.45 2.35
CA PHE A 92 11.73 51.60 1.49
C PHE A 92 11.52 50.40 0.57
N GLN A 93 10.26 50.09 0.29
CA GLN A 93 9.85 49.05 -0.65
C GLN A 93 8.90 49.63 -1.70
N ILE A 94 8.97 49.11 -2.92
CA ILE A 94 8.17 49.57 -4.04
C ILE A 94 7.29 48.42 -4.51
N LEU A 95 5.98 48.62 -4.50
CA LEU A 95 4.99 47.61 -4.81
C LEU A 95 3.99 48.18 -5.82
N ASN A 96 3.62 47.38 -6.81
CA ASN A 96 2.59 47.78 -7.76
C ASN A 96 1.20 47.61 -7.13
N PHE A 97 0.41 48.67 -7.17
CA PHE A 97 -0.90 48.69 -6.52
C PHE A 97 -1.90 47.72 -7.18
N TYR A 98 -1.98 47.68 -8.50
CA TYR A 98 -2.90 46.80 -9.22
C TYR A 98 -2.58 45.31 -9.01
N ASN A 99 -1.29 44.94 -8.95
CA ASN A 99 -0.90 43.55 -8.68
C ASN A 99 -1.37 43.07 -7.29
N LEU A 100 -1.35 43.95 -6.29
CA LEU A 100 -1.85 43.63 -4.96
C LEU A 100 -3.37 43.53 -4.92
N VAL A 101 -4.08 44.41 -5.64
CA VAL A 101 -5.53 44.34 -5.81
C VAL A 101 -5.92 43.00 -6.47
N ASP A 102 -5.25 42.62 -7.54
CA ASP A 102 -5.46 41.34 -8.23
C ASP A 102 -5.22 40.15 -7.31
N TYR A 103 -4.14 40.18 -6.52
CA TYR A 103 -3.83 39.14 -5.56
C TYR A 103 -4.95 38.96 -4.52
N VAL A 104 -5.42 40.07 -3.91
CA VAL A 104 -6.52 40.06 -2.94
C VAL A 104 -7.82 39.55 -3.56
N CYS A 105 -8.14 39.98 -4.78
CA CYS A 105 -9.35 39.55 -5.47
C CYS A 105 -9.32 38.05 -5.76
N ARG A 106 -8.16 37.49 -6.14
CA ARG A 106 -7.98 36.05 -6.35
C ARG A 106 -8.00 35.26 -5.05
N SER A 107 -7.35 35.74 -4.00
CA SER A 107 -7.27 35.02 -2.72
C SER A 107 -8.59 34.98 -1.98
N LEU A 108 -9.40 36.04 -2.07
CA LEU A 108 -10.71 36.14 -1.42
C LEU A 108 -11.88 35.75 -2.33
N ASN A 109 -11.62 35.48 -3.61
CA ASN A 109 -12.62 35.19 -4.64
C ASN A 109 -13.71 36.28 -4.73
N VAL A 110 -13.30 37.55 -4.69
CA VAL A 110 -14.18 38.73 -4.75
C VAL A 110 -13.95 39.45 -6.08
N LYS A 111 -15.02 39.95 -6.71
CA LYS A 111 -14.89 40.81 -7.90
C LYS A 111 -14.20 42.12 -7.53
N GLN A 112 -13.30 42.59 -8.39
CA GLN A 112 -12.63 43.86 -8.22
C GLN A 112 -13.66 44.98 -8.01
N PRO A 113 -13.57 45.77 -6.92
CA PRO A 113 -14.48 46.88 -6.69
C PRO A 113 -14.32 47.96 -7.77
N ASP A 114 -15.43 48.53 -8.24
CA ASP A 114 -15.41 49.66 -9.20
C ASP A 114 -14.84 50.95 -8.60
N SER A 115 -14.91 51.10 -7.27
CA SER A 115 -14.23 52.17 -6.52
C SER A 115 -13.53 51.58 -5.30
N LEU A 116 -12.25 51.88 -5.16
CA LEU A 116 -11.43 51.42 -4.05
C LEU A 116 -11.55 52.43 -2.91
N SER A 117 -12.46 52.18 -1.96
CA SER A 117 -12.61 53.05 -0.79
C SER A 117 -11.35 53.00 0.08
N SER A 118 -11.06 54.11 0.76
CA SER A 118 -9.95 54.22 1.70
C SER A 118 -9.99 53.16 2.80
N ASP A 119 -11.18 52.77 3.26
CA ASP A 119 -11.36 51.65 4.20
C ASP A 119 -10.95 50.30 3.60
N TRP A 120 -11.25 50.06 2.32
CA TRP A 120 -10.90 48.81 1.65
C TRP A 120 -9.38 48.68 1.49
N ILE A 121 -8.71 49.77 1.12
CA ILE A 121 -7.24 49.84 1.04
C ILE A 121 -6.63 49.55 2.41
N ARG A 122 -7.11 50.21 3.47
CA ARG A 122 -6.62 50.03 4.85
C ARG A 122 -6.75 48.60 5.35
N GLN A 123 -7.89 47.96 5.12
CA GLN A 123 -8.17 46.64 5.68
C GLN A 123 -7.57 45.49 4.87
N ARG A 124 -7.39 45.66 3.55
CA ARG A 124 -7.08 44.53 2.65
C ARG A 124 -5.76 44.65 1.91
N ILE A 125 -5.31 45.86 1.58
CA ILE A 125 -4.07 46.05 0.80
C ILE A 125 -2.89 46.34 1.73
N LEU A 126 -3.05 47.28 2.66
CA LEU A 126 -1.95 47.72 3.51
C LEU A 126 -1.35 46.60 4.39
N PRO A 127 -2.12 45.64 4.94
CA PRO A 127 -1.54 44.53 5.70
C PRO A 127 -0.64 43.60 4.86
N LEU A 128 -0.83 43.56 3.54
CA LEU A 128 -0.01 42.74 2.63
C LEU A 128 1.33 43.37 2.28
N THR A 129 1.53 44.64 2.62
CA THR A 129 2.80 45.32 2.37
C THR A 129 3.92 44.76 3.25
N ASN A 130 3.64 43.98 4.29
CA ASN A 130 4.69 43.39 5.12
C ASN A 130 5.03 41.95 4.78
N LEU A 131 6.16 41.79 4.12
CA LEU A 131 6.73 40.50 3.75
C LEU A 131 7.20 39.68 4.96
N GLU A 132 7.51 40.29 6.11
CA GLU A 132 7.95 39.53 7.29
C GLU A 132 6.82 38.72 7.94
N ASN A 133 5.59 39.25 7.94
CA ASN A 133 4.44 38.55 8.50
C ASN A 133 4.00 37.40 7.58
N SER A 134 4.02 37.61 6.26
CA SER A 134 3.71 36.54 5.30
C SER A 134 4.75 35.42 5.33
N TRP A 135 6.04 35.75 5.54
CA TRP A 135 7.09 34.74 5.70
C TRP A 135 6.94 33.91 6.98
N LYS A 136 6.62 34.54 8.12
CA LYS A 136 6.37 33.83 9.38
C LYS A 136 5.16 32.90 9.30
N GLU A 137 4.10 33.32 8.62
CA GLU A 137 2.94 32.47 8.37
C GLU A 137 3.27 31.32 7.42
N HIS A 138 4.05 31.57 6.37
CA HIS A 138 4.51 30.54 5.46
C HIS A 138 5.40 29.50 6.16
N GLN A 139 6.30 29.94 7.06
CA GLN A 139 7.15 29.06 7.84
C GLN A 139 6.33 28.12 8.74
N LYS A 140 5.33 28.65 9.45
CA LYS A 140 4.41 27.83 10.27
C LYS A 140 3.67 26.80 9.44
N LEU A 141 3.29 27.15 8.22
CA LEU A 141 2.62 26.23 7.30
C LEU A 141 3.56 25.11 6.85
N LEU A 142 4.81 25.42 6.52
CA LEU A 142 5.82 24.41 6.17
C LEU A 142 6.06 23.45 7.35
N ASP A 143 6.21 23.97 8.57
CA ASP A 143 6.39 23.16 9.77
C ASP A 143 5.19 22.23 10.00
N ALA A 144 3.96 22.73 9.80
CA ALA A 144 2.74 21.93 9.92
C ALA A 144 2.66 20.81 8.86
N ILE A 145 3.03 21.09 7.61
CA ILE A 145 3.10 20.08 6.53
C ILE A 145 4.14 19.02 6.88
N GLN A 146 5.32 19.43 7.36
CA GLN A 146 6.38 18.51 7.73
C GLN A 146 5.94 17.58 8.87
N LEU A 147 5.28 18.13 9.89
CA LEU A 147 4.75 17.35 11.01
C LEU A 147 3.65 16.38 10.57
N GLN A 148 2.76 16.80 9.67
CA GLN A 148 1.74 15.92 9.09
C GLN A 148 2.38 14.77 8.30
N GLY A 149 3.45 15.04 7.55
CA GLY A 149 4.23 14.03 6.84
C GLY A 149 4.81 12.98 7.78
N GLN A 150 5.41 13.43 8.89
CA GLN A 150 5.99 12.54 9.91
C GLN A 150 4.92 11.64 10.56
N LEU A 151 3.77 12.22 10.94
CA LEU A 151 2.67 11.45 11.54
C LEU A 151 2.14 10.38 10.58
N LYS A 152 1.99 10.73 9.30
CA LYS A 152 1.52 9.80 8.28
C LYS A 152 2.52 8.65 8.06
N GLN A 153 3.82 8.94 8.07
CA GLN A 153 4.86 7.91 7.97
C GLN A 153 4.86 6.98 9.18
N ALA A 154 4.79 7.53 10.39
CA ALA A 154 4.73 6.73 11.62
C ALA A 154 3.50 5.81 11.62
N GLN A 155 2.34 6.32 11.17
CA GLN A 155 1.12 5.53 11.08
C GLN A 155 1.22 4.41 10.04
N GLN A 156 1.82 4.68 8.87
CA GLN A 156 2.07 3.65 7.85
C GLN A 156 3.02 2.55 8.35
N GLN A 157 4.07 2.90 9.10
CA GLN A 157 4.98 1.90 9.68
C GLN A 157 4.25 1.03 10.70
N GLN A 158 3.39 1.63 11.53
CA GLN A 158 2.59 0.89 12.48
C GLN A 158 1.62 -0.07 11.78
N ASP A 159 0.90 0.39 10.76
CA ASP A 159 -0.02 -0.45 9.98
C ASP A 159 0.72 -1.61 9.28
N GLN A 160 1.88 -1.34 8.68
CA GLN A 160 2.72 -2.39 8.07
C GLN A 160 3.14 -3.44 9.10
N SER A 161 3.59 -3.02 10.28
CA SER A 161 3.99 -3.96 11.33
C SER A 161 2.82 -4.83 11.80
N LEU A 162 1.61 -4.27 11.91
CA LEU A 162 0.41 -5.03 12.26
C LEU A 162 0.08 -6.07 11.18
N ILE A 163 0.09 -5.66 9.91
CA ILE A 163 -0.14 -6.57 8.77
C ILE A 163 0.88 -7.70 8.74
N GLU A 164 2.16 -7.41 8.94
CA GLU A 164 3.22 -8.42 8.98
C GLU A 164 3.01 -9.41 10.12
N THR A 165 2.65 -8.94 11.32
CA THR A 165 2.37 -9.84 12.45
C THR A 165 1.13 -10.70 12.22
N ASP A 166 0.07 -10.16 11.64
CA ASP A 166 -1.14 -10.93 11.33
C ASP A 166 -0.90 -11.93 10.20
N PHE A 167 -0.10 -11.56 9.21
CA PHE A 167 0.31 -12.47 8.15
C PHE A 167 1.17 -13.62 8.68
N ALA A 168 2.14 -13.32 9.56
CA ALA A 168 2.97 -14.33 10.20
C ALA A 168 2.14 -15.33 11.04
N LYS A 169 1.14 -14.84 11.78
CA LYS A 169 0.19 -15.71 12.52
C LYS A 169 -0.59 -16.62 11.57
N LYS A 170 -1.19 -16.07 10.51
CA LYS A 170 -1.94 -16.87 9.52
C LYS A 170 -1.06 -17.93 8.85
N LEU A 171 0.18 -17.60 8.52
CA LEU A 171 1.12 -18.57 7.96
C LEU A 171 1.42 -19.70 8.95
N ALA A 172 1.64 -19.38 10.23
CA ALA A 172 1.87 -20.38 11.27
C ALA A 172 0.65 -21.30 11.45
N ASP A 173 -0.56 -20.75 11.48
CA ASP A 173 -1.80 -21.52 11.59
C ASP A 173 -1.99 -22.47 10.40
N LEU A 174 -1.81 -21.98 9.17
CA LEU A 174 -1.90 -22.80 7.96
C LEU A 174 -0.83 -23.89 7.90
N GLN A 175 0.40 -23.59 8.34
CA GLN A 175 1.46 -24.59 8.43
C GLN A 175 1.10 -25.68 9.43
N GLN A 176 0.54 -25.32 10.59
CA GLN A 176 0.09 -26.27 11.60
C GLN A 176 -1.05 -27.14 11.08
N GLU A 177 -2.03 -26.56 10.39
CA GLU A 177 -3.14 -27.29 9.78
C GLU A 177 -2.64 -28.26 8.70
N ARG A 178 -1.70 -27.83 7.85
CA ARG A 178 -1.05 -28.70 6.86
C ARG A 178 -0.38 -29.91 7.50
N GLN A 179 0.33 -29.70 8.60
CA GLN A 179 1.00 -30.80 9.31
C GLN A 179 -0.02 -31.79 9.88
N LYS A 180 -1.11 -31.31 10.48
CA LYS A 180 -2.20 -32.17 10.98
C LYS A 180 -2.81 -33.02 9.87
N LEU A 181 -3.16 -32.40 8.74
CA LEU A 181 -3.72 -33.10 7.60
C LEU A 181 -2.75 -34.13 7.00
N GLN A 182 -1.45 -33.83 6.97
CA GLN A 182 -0.45 -34.81 6.53
C GLN A 182 -0.38 -36.03 7.44
N ILE A 183 -0.47 -35.83 8.76
CA ILE A 183 -0.49 -36.92 9.74
C ILE A 183 -1.77 -37.75 9.55
N GLU A 184 -2.94 -37.11 9.39
CA GLU A 184 -4.20 -37.81 9.13
C GLU A 184 -4.16 -38.62 7.83
N LEU A 185 -3.61 -38.04 6.75
CA LEU A 185 -3.43 -38.76 5.49
C LEU A 185 -2.52 -39.98 5.66
N GLN A 186 -1.42 -39.86 6.41
CA GLN A 186 -0.54 -41.00 6.69
C GLN A 186 -1.27 -42.07 7.51
N GLN A 187 -2.05 -41.69 8.51
CA GLN A 187 -2.83 -42.63 9.32
C GLN A 187 -3.88 -43.37 8.48
N ILE A 188 -4.63 -42.64 7.64
CA ILE A 188 -5.63 -43.24 6.74
C ILE A 188 -4.95 -44.15 5.71
N GLN A 189 -3.82 -43.75 5.13
CA GLN A 189 -3.06 -44.61 4.22
C GLN A 189 -2.60 -45.90 4.89
N GLN A 190 -2.08 -45.83 6.12
CA GLN A 190 -1.71 -47.02 6.89
C GLN A 190 -2.92 -47.93 7.16
N GLN A 191 -4.06 -47.35 7.51
CA GLN A 191 -5.31 -48.11 7.69
C GLN A 191 -5.77 -48.76 6.38
N LEU A 192 -5.71 -48.06 5.25
CA LEU A 192 -6.08 -48.61 3.95
C LEU A 192 -5.15 -49.76 3.51
N VAL A 193 -3.85 -49.67 3.76
CA VAL A 193 -2.91 -50.78 3.48
C VAL A 193 -3.31 -52.04 4.26
N SER A 194 -3.82 -51.90 5.49
CA SER A 194 -4.32 -53.05 6.26
C SER A 194 -5.66 -53.63 5.76
N VAL A 195 -6.41 -52.88 4.95
CA VAL A 195 -7.76 -53.26 4.45
C VAL A 195 -7.75 -53.71 2.98
N GLN A 196 -6.66 -53.49 2.22
CA GLN A 196 -6.57 -53.92 0.83
C GLN A 196 -6.42 -55.44 0.69
N ARG A 197 -7.54 -56.15 0.70
CA ARG A 197 -7.63 -57.55 0.27
C ARG A 197 -7.36 -57.64 -1.24
N PRO A 198 -6.67 -58.69 -1.72
CA PRO A 198 -6.44 -58.90 -3.15
C PRO A 198 -7.77 -59.03 -3.90
N ASN A 199 -7.79 -58.61 -5.18
CA ASN A 199 -8.90 -58.88 -6.07
C ASN A 199 -9.06 -60.41 -6.19
N LEU A 200 -10.15 -60.92 -5.63
CA LEU A 200 -10.41 -62.33 -5.42
C LEU A 200 -10.49 -63.13 -6.72
N GLU A 201 -11.03 -62.53 -7.78
CA GLU A 201 -11.15 -63.17 -9.08
C GLU A 201 -9.77 -63.44 -9.70
N ASN A 202 -8.85 -62.48 -9.54
CA ASN A 202 -7.47 -62.64 -9.96
C ASN A 202 -6.80 -63.77 -9.16
N LEU A 203 -6.97 -63.75 -7.84
CA LEU A 203 -6.37 -64.74 -6.95
C LEU A 203 -6.83 -66.17 -7.27
N LEU A 204 -8.14 -66.39 -7.39
CA LEU A 204 -8.71 -67.69 -7.77
C LEU A 204 -8.26 -68.15 -9.17
N SER A 205 -8.01 -67.23 -10.11
CA SER A 205 -7.53 -67.55 -11.45
C SER A 205 -6.07 -68.01 -11.48
N PHE A 206 -5.22 -67.46 -10.61
CA PHE A 206 -3.78 -67.75 -10.58
C PHE A 206 -3.42 -68.94 -9.69
N LEU A 207 -4.15 -69.20 -8.60
CA LEU A 207 -3.81 -70.27 -7.63
C LEU A 207 -3.58 -71.66 -8.26
N PRO A 208 -4.44 -72.18 -9.17
CA PRO A 208 -4.22 -73.49 -9.78
C PRO A 208 -3.05 -73.51 -10.77
N SER A 209 -2.64 -72.34 -11.27
CA SER A 209 -1.49 -72.18 -12.17
C SER A 209 -0.18 -72.01 -11.41
N ILE A 210 -0.25 -71.56 -10.15
CA ILE A 210 0.88 -71.37 -9.25
C ILE A 210 1.21 -72.69 -8.53
N PHE A 211 0.19 -73.37 -7.98
CA PHE A 211 0.34 -74.62 -7.24
C PHE A 211 -0.16 -75.83 -8.03
N LYS A 212 0.61 -76.91 -8.03
CA LYS A 212 0.22 -78.19 -8.60
C LYS A 212 -0.89 -78.80 -7.75
N ASN A 213 -1.93 -79.34 -8.40
CA ASN A 213 -3.02 -80.06 -7.73
C ASN A 213 -3.70 -79.26 -6.60
N PHE A 214 -3.77 -77.94 -6.75
CA PHE A 214 -4.26 -77.02 -5.72
C PHE A 214 -5.64 -77.44 -5.16
N TRP A 215 -6.64 -77.62 -6.02
CA TRP A 215 -8.00 -78.02 -5.62
C TRP A 215 -8.15 -79.45 -5.09
N ASN A 216 -7.12 -80.29 -5.25
CA ASN A 216 -7.09 -81.61 -4.62
C ASN A 216 -6.53 -81.54 -3.19
N THR A 217 -5.88 -80.43 -2.83
CA THR A 217 -5.20 -80.23 -1.54
C THR A 217 -5.96 -79.24 -0.66
N VAL A 218 -6.49 -78.16 -1.25
CA VAL A 218 -7.26 -77.13 -0.55
C VAL A 218 -8.71 -77.20 -0.99
N ARG A 219 -9.63 -77.39 -0.03
CA ARG A 219 -11.07 -77.38 -0.30
C ARG A 219 -11.57 -75.95 -0.51
N PRO A 220 -12.52 -75.71 -1.44
CA PRO A 220 -13.14 -74.40 -1.64
C PRO A 220 -13.66 -73.74 -0.36
N ASP A 221 -14.27 -74.51 0.55
CA ASP A 221 -14.79 -74.02 1.83
C ASP A 221 -13.71 -73.53 2.80
N GLU A 222 -12.53 -74.16 2.77
CA GLU A 222 -11.41 -73.77 3.62
C GLU A 222 -10.74 -72.49 3.11
N LEU A 223 -10.66 -72.35 1.78
CA LEU A 223 -10.16 -71.13 1.15
C LEU A 223 -11.03 -69.92 1.49
N VAL A 224 -12.35 -70.10 1.59
CA VAL A 224 -13.32 -69.06 1.99
C VAL A 224 -13.02 -68.55 3.39
N ASN A 225 -12.74 -69.44 4.33
CA ASN A 225 -12.39 -69.05 5.70
C ASN A 225 -11.07 -68.28 5.77
N ILE A 226 -10.07 -68.66 4.95
CA ILE A 226 -8.75 -68.02 4.93
C ILE A 226 -8.79 -66.65 4.23
N VAL A 227 -9.58 -66.52 3.16
CA VAL A 227 -9.77 -65.25 2.44
C VAL A 227 -10.81 -64.35 3.14
N GLY A 228 -11.58 -64.90 4.09
CA GLY A 228 -12.63 -64.19 4.82
C GLY A 228 -13.85 -63.87 3.95
N LEU A 229 -14.31 -64.86 3.19
CA LEU A 229 -15.42 -64.79 2.26
C LEU A 229 -16.74 -65.27 2.86
N LEU A 230 -17.84 -64.74 2.32
CA LEU A 230 -19.19 -65.16 2.67
C LEU A 230 -19.72 -66.24 1.71
N ASP A 231 -19.19 -66.32 0.48
CA ASP A 231 -19.64 -67.24 -0.57
C ASP A 231 -18.55 -68.24 -0.98
N VAL A 232 -18.95 -69.51 -1.09
CA VAL A 232 -18.06 -70.61 -1.51
C VAL A 232 -17.91 -70.61 -3.04
N PRO A 233 -16.67 -70.56 -3.58
CA PRO A 233 -16.47 -70.60 -5.02
C PRO A 233 -16.92 -71.95 -5.59
N GLN A 234 -17.80 -71.90 -6.59
CA GLN A 234 -18.31 -73.08 -7.30
C GLN A 234 -17.25 -73.57 -8.29
N VAL A 235 -16.43 -74.54 -7.89
CA VAL A 235 -15.41 -75.13 -8.76
C VAL A 235 -15.93 -76.46 -9.33
N SER A 236 -15.95 -76.59 -10.66
CA SER A 236 -16.50 -77.77 -11.35
C SER A 236 -15.58 -79.00 -11.25
N SER A 237 -16.08 -80.09 -10.65
CA SER A 237 -15.41 -81.39 -10.63
C SER A 237 -15.61 -82.13 -11.97
N PRO A 238 -14.60 -82.81 -12.55
CA PRO A 238 -13.28 -83.14 -12.02
C PRO A 238 -12.18 -82.10 -12.32
N PHE A 239 -11.31 -81.85 -11.34
CA PHE A 239 -10.22 -80.88 -11.46
C PHE A 239 -9.02 -81.45 -12.23
N HIS A 240 -8.70 -80.82 -13.36
CA HIS A 240 -7.51 -81.14 -14.13
C HIS A 240 -6.43 -80.08 -13.85
N ASN A 241 -5.23 -80.54 -13.50
CA ASN A 241 -4.07 -79.65 -13.33
C ASN A 241 -3.78 -78.94 -14.67
N PRO A 242 -3.61 -77.60 -14.70
CA PRO A 242 -3.35 -76.90 -15.96
C PRO A 242 -2.10 -77.42 -16.66
N SER A 243 -2.16 -77.46 -18.00
CA SER A 243 -1.01 -77.83 -18.82
C SER A 243 0.13 -76.81 -18.67
N ILE A 244 1.37 -77.24 -18.93
CA ILE A 244 2.57 -76.38 -18.85
C ILE A 244 2.42 -75.13 -19.74
N ALA A 245 1.76 -75.26 -20.89
CA ALA A 245 1.45 -74.13 -21.78
C ALA A 245 0.49 -73.11 -21.14
N ALA A 246 -0.55 -73.58 -20.44
CA ALA A 246 -1.48 -72.72 -19.72
C ALA A 246 -0.81 -72.00 -18.54
N VAL A 247 0.07 -72.69 -17.81
CA VAL A 247 0.89 -72.11 -16.72
C VAL A 247 1.79 -70.98 -17.25
N ARG A 248 2.43 -71.15 -18.40
CA ARG A 248 3.27 -70.12 -19.03
C ARG A 248 2.47 -68.89 -19.48
N THR A 249 1.27 -69.10 -20.03
CA THR A 249 0.37 -67.99 -20.39
C THR A 249 -0.07 -67.22 -19.15
N LYS A 250 -0.43 -67.92 -18.07
CA LYS A 250 -0.79 -67.30 -16.80
C LYS A 250 0.37 -66.57 -16.13
N LYS A 251 1.59 -67.09 -16.25
CA LYS A 251 2.82 -66.40 -15.81
C LYS A 251 3.03 -65.07 -16.53
N ARG A 252 2.82 -65.03 -17.86
CA ARG A 252 2.88 -63.76 -18.61
C ARG A 252 1.79 -62.79 -18.18
N GLN A 253 0.57 -63.27 -17.96
CA GLN A 253 -0.53 -62.44 -17.43
C GLN A 253 -0.22 -61.89 -16.04
N PHE A 254 0.39 -62.71 -15.18
CA PHE A 254 0.82 -62.30 -13.84
C PHE A 254 1.87 -61.18 -13.88
N LEU A 255 2.88 -61.30 -14.75
CA LEU A 255 3.95 -60.30 -14.88
C LEU A 255 3.50 -58.96 -15.47
N ILE A 256 2.30 -58.90 -16.07
CA ILE A 256 1.71 -57.67 -16.62
C ILE A 256 0.90 -56.91 -15.55
N LEU A 257 0.54 -57.56 -14.44
CA LEU A 257 -0.20 -56.91 -13.35
C LEU A 257 0.64 -55.80 -12.70
N GLU A 258 -0.02 -54.84 -12.06
CA GLU A 258 0.69 -53.82 -11.28
C GLU A 258 1.51 -54.47 -10.17
N GLU A 259 2.69 -53.91 -9.89
CA GLU A 259 3.62 -54.45 -8.87
C GLU A 259 2.95 -54.59 -7.49
N SER A 260 2.03 -53.67 -7.16
CA SER A 260 1.23 -53.72 -5.93
C SER A 260 0.30 -54.95 -5.85
N GLU A 261 -0.23 -55.41 -6.98
CA GLU A 261 -1.08 -56.61 -7.06
C GLU A 261 -0.25 -57.89 -7.07
N GLN A 262 0.89 -57.89 -7.77
CA GLN A 262 1.83 -59.02 -7.76
C GLN A 262 2.29 -59.34 -6.35
N GLN A 263 2.70 -58.33 -5.57
CA GLN A 263 3.14 -58.49 -4.19
C GLN A 263 2.04 -59.03 -3.26
N LYS A 264 0.79 -58.59 -3.45
CA LYS A 264 -0.36 -59.11 -2.69
C LYS A 264 -0.62 -60.59 -2.97
N ILE A 265 -0.58 -61.00 -4.24
CA ILE A 265 -0.78 -62.41 -4.63
C ILE A 265 0.38 -63.27 -4.10
N ILE A 266 1.62 -62.78 -4.20
CA ILE A 266 2.80 -63.47 -3.66
C ILE A 266 2.64 -63.65 -2.15
N GLY A 267 2.42 -62.57 -1.39
CA GLY A 267 2.26 -62.65 0.07
C GLY A 267 1.18 -63.63 0.51
N PHE A 268 0.05 -63.66 -0.20
CA PHE A 268 -1.01 -64.64 0.06
C PHE A 268 -0.59 -66.09 -0.26
N CYS A 269 0.09 -66.32 -1.38
CA CYS A 269 0.61 -67.65 -1.74
C CYS A 269 1.62 -68.17 -0.70
N GLN A 270 2.44 -67.27 -0.13
CA GLN A 270 3.38 -67.63 0.93
C GLN A 270 2.65 -68.05 2.22
N GLN A 271 1.59 -67.34 2.61
CA GLN A 271 0.75 -67.70 3.75
C GLN A 271 0.07 -69.07 3.56
N LEU A 272 -0.47 -69.35 2.37
CA LEU A 272 -1.08 -70.65 2.07
C LEU A 272 -0.09 -71.81 2.12
N LYS A 273 1.13 -71.63 1.61
CA LYS A 273 2.17 -72.67 1.65
C LYS A 273 2.62 -72.99 3.08
N GLN A 274 2.52 -72.05 4.02
CA GLN A 274 2.80 -72.33 5.44
C GLN A 274 1.71 -73.17 6.11
N GLN A 275 0.48 -73.11 5.59
CA GLN A 275 -0.68 -73.83 6.16
C GLN A 275 -0.95 -75.18 5.48
N TYR A 276 -0.55 -75.35 4.22
CA TYR A 276 -0.82 -76.55 3.42
C TYR A 276 0.43 -77.05 2.69
N ASP A 277 0.53 -78.37 2.50
CA ASP A 277 1.60 -79.02 1.73
C ASP A 277 1.44 -78.80 0.21
N LEU A 278 1.70 -77.57 -0.24
CA LEU A 278 1.49 -77.12 -1.62
C LEU A 278 2.80 -77.07 -2.41
N HIS A 279 2.79 -77.71 -3.57
CA HIS A 279 3.94 -77.78 -4.47
C HIS A 279 3.82 -76.76 -5.61
N LEU A 280 4.82 -75.90 -5.78
CA LEU A 280 4.85 -74.90 -6.84
C LEU A 280 5.12 -75.51 -8.22
N HIS A 281 4.56 -74.92 -9.28
CA HIS A 281 5.03 -75.15 -10.64
C HIS A 281 6.41 -74.50 -10.83
N LEU A 282 7.33 -75.20 -11.51
CA LEU A 282 8.72 -74.76 -11.73
C LEU A 282 8.78 -73.35 -12.37
N GLU A 283 7.79 -73.02 -13.18
CA GLU A 283 7.68 -71.73 -13.86
C GLU A 283 7.45 -70.55 -12.90
N PHE A 284 6.80 -70.76 -11.74
CA PHE A 284 6.48 -69.72 -10.76
C PHE A 284 7.43 -69.70 -9.55
N GLN A 285 8.28 -70.72 -9.36
CA GLN A 285 9.34 -70.74 -8.34
C GLN A 285 10.23 -69.48 -8.32
N PRO A 286 10.72 -68.93 -9.46
CA PRO A 286 11.59 -67.75 -9.42
C PRO A 286 10.85 -66.44 -9.09
N ILE A 287 9.51 -66.43 -9.18
CA ILE A 287 8.69 -65.22 -8.98
C ILE A 287 8.16 -65.14 -7.54
N ILE A 288 7.73 -66.28 -6.99
CA ILE A 288 7.19 -66.36 -5.63
C ILE A 288 8.32 -66.52 -4.60
N GLY A 289 9.53 -66.82 -5.09
CA GLY A 289 10.71 -67.15 -4.31
C GLY A 289 10.82 -68.66 -4.12
N ALA A 290 12.04 -69.18 -4.14
CA ALA A 290 12.34 -70.48 -3.55
C ALA A 290 12.14 -70.34 -2.04
N LEU A 291 10.90 -70.51 -1.60
CA LEU A 291 10.62 -70.80 -0.20
C LEU A 291 11.05 -72.25 0.05
N ASP A 292 12.37 -72.44 0.16
CA ASP A 292 12.93 -73.55 0.92
C ASP A 292 13.00 -73.15 2.39
#